data_AF-A0A553ST47-F1
#
_entry.id   AF-A0A553ST47-F1
#
_cell.length_a   1.000
_cell.length_b   1.000
_cell.length_c   1.000
_cell.angle_alpha   90.00
_cell.angle_beta   90.00
_cell.angle_gamma   90.00
#
_symmetry.space_group_name_H-M   'P 1'
#
loop_
_entity.id
_entity.type
_entity.pdbx_description
1 polymer ?
#
loop_
_entity_poly.entity_id
_entity_poly.type
_entity_poly.pdbx_seq_one_letter_code
_entity_poly.pdbx_strand_id
1 'polypeptide(L)' 'MSYTIVFTNYEIRGESERLIEEYKLSLSESKAETEELLKKLNYHFIGNDDIWGFRSGYFMSIAEIIPLTLGSDSY' A
#
# COMPACT_ATOMS: atom_id res chain seq x y z
N MET A 1 -17.69 -5.27 -0.40
CA MET A 1 -16.74 -4.78 -1.42
C MET A 1 -15.39 -5.34 -1.04
N SER A 2 -14.71 -6.01 -1.96
CA SER A 2 -13.35 -6.50 -1.70
C SER A 2 -12.36 -5.37 -1.85
N TYR A 3 -11.27 -5.43 -1.09
CA TYR A 3 -10.16 -4.48 -1.16
C TYR A 3 -8.87 -5.22 -1.45
N THR A 4 -7.91 -4.50 -2.03
CA THR A 4 -6.53 -4.94 -2.30
C THR A 4 -5.58 -3.85 -1.82
N ILE A 5 -4.29 -4.18 -1.69
CA ILE A 5 -3.24 -3.22 -1.30
C ILE A 5 -2.34 -2.96 -2.50
N VAL A 6 -2.09 -1.68 -2.79
CA VAL A 6 -0.97 -1.25 -3.64
C VAL A 6 0.20 -0.90 -2.74
N PHE A 7 1.31 -1.61 -2.89
CA PHE A 7 2.57 -1.29 -2.22
C PHE A 7 3.46 -0.49 -3.16
N THR A 8 3.97 0.64 -2.68
CA THR A 8 4.88 1.53 -3.41
C THR A 8 6.14 1.74 -2.57
N ASN A 9 7.28 1.29 -3.07
CA ASN A 9 8.56 1.32 -2.37
C ASN A 9 9.45 2.42 -2.95
N TYR A 10 9.97 3.27 -2.08
CA TYR A 10 10.86 4.38 -2.41
C TYR A 10 12.23 4.22 -1.75
N GLU A 11 13.26 4.61 -2.47
CA GLU A 11 14.60 4.90 -1.94
C GLU A 11 14.70 6.41 -1.68
N ILE A 12 15.10 6.78 -0.47
CA ILE A 12 15.29 8.16 -0.01
C ILE A 12 16.78 8.48 -0.04
N ARG A 13 17.19 9.39 -0.93
CA ARG A 13 18.57 9.86 -1.11
C ARG A 13 18.67 11.34 -0.79
N GLY A 14 19.01 11.66 0.46
CA GLY A 14 19.04 13.05 0.93
C GLY A 14 17.63 13.66 0.89
N GLU A 15 17.45 14.66 0.05
CA GLU A 15 16.16 15.35 -0.18
C GLU A 15 15.36 14.77 -1.37
N SER A 16 15.86 13.71 -2.02
CA SER A 16 15.20 13.11 -3.18
C SER A 16 14.60 11.75 -2.86
N GLU A 17 13.48 11.45 -3.52
CA GLU A 17 12.78 10.17 -3.46
C GLU A 17 12.87 9.50 -4.83
N ARG A 18 13.16 8.20 -4.87
CA ARG A 18 13.19 7.40 -6.09
C ARG A 18 12.28 6.19 -5.93
N LEU A 19 11.27 6.08 -6.80
CA LEU A 19 10.46 4.87 -6.91
C LEU A 19 11.36 3.68 -7.30
N ILE A 20 11.32 2.62 -6.49
CA ILE A 20 12.02 1.37 -6.73
C ILE A 20 11.07 0.35 -7.35
N GLU A 21 9.89 0.21 -6.75
CA GLU A 21 8.96 -0.86 -7.05
C GLU A 21 7.54 -0.44 -6.68
N GLU A 22 6.58 -0.87 -7.49
CA GLU A 22 5.16 -0.81 -7.19
C GLU A 22 4.54 -2.18 -7.51
N TYR A 23 3.77 -2.74 -6.59
CA TYR A 23 3.05 -3.99 -6.84
C TYR A 23 1.72 -4.04 -6.10
N LYS A 24 0.78 -4.79 -6.66
CA LYS A 24 -0.54 -5.01 -6.09
C LYS A 24 -0.63 -6.39 -5.48
N LEU A 25 -1.14 -6.46 -4.26
CA LEU A 25 -1.33 -7.73 -3.58
C LEU A 25 -2.68 -8.32 -3.98
N SER A 26 -2.70 -9.49 -4.63
CA SER A 26 -3.93 -10.16 -5.08
C SER A 26 -4.81 -10.72 -3.95
N LEU A 27 -4.75 -10.17 -2.74
CA LEU A 27 -5.67 -10.49 -1.66
C LEU A 27 -7.01 -9.80 -1.94
N SER A 28 -8.10 -10.55 -1.75
CA SER A 28 -9.47 -10.05 -1.73
C SER A 28 -9.96 -10.18 -0.29
N GLU A 29 -9.70 -9.17 0.52
CA GLU A 29 -10.12 -9.13 1.92
C GLU A 29 -11.07 -7.95 2.17
N SER A 30 -11.72 -7.95 3.33
CA SER A 30 -12.41 -6.76 3.80
C SER A 30 -11.40 -5.65 4.11
N LYS A 31 -11.86 -4.38 4.11
CA LYS A 31 -11.00 -3.24 4.48
C LYS A 31 -10.38 -3.44 5.87
N ALA A 32 -11.15 -3.92 6.84
CA ALA A 32 -10.69 -4.14 8.22
C ALA A 32 -9.57 -5.20 8.30
N GLU A 33 -9.70 -6.32 7.59
CA GLU A 33 -8.65 -7.36 7.52
C GLU A 33 -7.37 -6.82 6.85
N THR A 34 -7.55 -5.99 5.82
CA THR A 34 -6.44 -5.32 5.12
C THR A 34 -5.67 -4.39 6.06
N GLU A 35 -6.38 -3.60 6.86
CA GLU A 35 -5.77 -2.74 7.89
C GLU A 35 -5.07 -3.55 8.99
N GLU A 36 -5.65 -4.68 9.42
CA GLU A 36 -5.00 -5.58 10.39
C GLU A 36 -3.71 -6.19 9.85
N LEU A 37 -3.69 -6.57 8.57
CA LEU A 37 -2.48 -7.05 7.91
C LEU A 37 -1.40 -5.96 7.92
N LEU A 38 -1.74 -4.72 7.56
CA LEU A 38 -0.79 -3.60 7.55
C LEU A 38 -0.22 -3.33 8.96
N LYS A 39 -1.05 -3.39 10.00
CA LYS A 39 -0.59 -3.29 11.40
C LYS A 39 0.39 -4.41 11.76
N LYS A 40 0.12 -5.67 11.37
CA LYS A 40 1.01 -6.82 11.60
C LYS A 40 2.36 -6.67 10.86
N LEU A 41 2.37 -5.98 9.73
CA LEU A 41 3.56 -5.66 8.95
C LEU A 41 4.29 -4.38 9.43
N ASN A 42 3.89 -3.81 10.58
CA ASN A 42 4.43 -2.57 11.15
C ASN A 42 4.23 -1.33 10.27
N TYR A 43 3.20 -1.31 9.43
CA TYR A 43 2.77 -0.07 8.79
C TYR A 43 1.98 0.79 9.76
N HIS A 44 2.15 2.09 9.64
CA HIS A 44 1.43 3.09 10.41
C HIS A 44 0.54 3.91 9.48
N PHE A 45 -0.62 4.32 9.99
CA PHE A 45 -1.48 5.24 9.27
C PHE A 45 -0.78 6.59 9.08
N ILE A 46 -0.73 7.11 7.84
CA ILE A 46 0.00 8.36 7.52
C ILE A 46 -0.90 9.48 6.98
N GLY A 47 -2.22 9.29 6.99
CA GLY A 47 -3.22 10.28 6.61
C GLY A 47 -3.92 9.90 5.30
N ASN A 48 -5.23 10.19 5.22
CA ASN A 48 -6.20 9.58 4.30
C ASN A 48 -6.53 8.14 4.72
N ASP A 49 -7.81 7.81 4.93
CA ASP A 49 -8.34 6.60 5.62
C ASP A 49 -7.87 5.25 5.04
N ASP A 50 -7.10 5.27 3.94
CA ASP A 50 -6.63 4.14 3.18
C ASP A 50 -5.10 4.13 2.96
N ILE A 51 -4.36 5.13 3.44
CA ILE A 51 -2.92 5.24 3.22
C ILE A 51 -2.13 4.95 4.51
N TRP A 52 -1.24 3.99 4.37
CA TRP A 52 -0.36 3.51 5.40
C TRP A 52 1.08 3.59 4.93
N GLY A 53 2.02 3.73 5.84
CA GLY A 53 3.43 3.72 5.50
C GLY A 53 4.33 3.29 6.64
N PHE A 54 5.53 2.88 6.29
CA PHE A 54 6.63 2.76 7.22
C PHE A 54 7.93 3.25 6.57
N ARG A 55 8.89 3.62 7.40
CA ARG A 55 10.22 4.02 6.96
C ARG A 55 11.26 3.18 7.69
N SER A 56 12.22 2.65 6.95
CA SER A 56 13.37 1.91 7.48
C SER A 56 14.65 2.41 6.81
N GLY A 57 15.43 3.21 7.53
CA GLY A 57 16.64 3.85 7.00
C GLY A 57 16.34 4.75 5.80
N TYR A 58 16.95 4.39 4.65
CA TYR A 58 16.76 5.05 3.36
C TYR A 58 15.59 4.48 2.55
N PHE A 59 14.80 3.58 3.11
CA PHE A 59 13.63 3.02 2.42
C PHE A 59 12.35 3.53 3.06
N MET A 60 11.40 3.89 2.20
CA MET A 60 10.03 4.19 2.59
C MET A 60 9.11 3.28 1.81
N SER A 61 8.13 2.68 2.47
CA SER A 61 7.09 1.93 1.79
C SER A 61 5.74 2.55 2.12
N ILE A 62 4.94 2.76 1.10
CA ILE A 62 3.57 3.27 1.17
C ILE A 62 2.65 2.14 0.74
N ALA A 63 1.63 1.86 1.54
CA ALA A 63 0.58 0.91 1.26
C ALA A 63 -0.75 1.66 1.15
N GLU A 64 -1.40 1.56 0.00
CA GLU A 64 -2.72 2.13 -0.24
C GLU A 64 -3.75 1.01 -0.35
N ILE A 65 -4.78 1.06 0.49
CA ILE A 65 -5.95 0.18 0.43
C ILE A 65 -6.87 0.70 -0.66
N ILE A 66 -7.03 -0.04 -1.75
CA ILE A 66 -7.94 0.36 -2.84
C ILE A 66 -9.08 -0.64 -2.97
N PRO A 67 -10.31 -0.19 -3.32
CA PRO A 67 -11.37 -1.10 -3.66
C PRO A 67 -10.96 -1.95 -4.87
N LEU A 68 -11.21 -3.25 -4.79
CA LEU A 68 -11.13 -4.13 -5.94
C LEU A 68 -12.31 -3.79 -6.87
N THR A 69 -12.12 -2.82 -7.74
CA THR A 69 -13.04 -2.61 -8.85
C THR A 69 -12.88 -3.80 -9.79
N LEU A 70 -13.89 -4.67 -9.83
CA LEU A 70 -14.09 -5.61 -10.94
C LEU A 70 -14.39 -4.80 -12.22
N GLY A 71 -13.38 -4.17 -12.81
CA GLY A 71 -13.40 -3.85 -14.23
C GLY A 71 -13.24 -5.20 -14.95
N SER A 72 -14.23 -5.69 -15.70
CA SER A 72 -14.57 -5.10 -16.99
C SER A 72 -13.31 -4.77 -17.79
N ASP A 73 -12.36 -5.70 -17.87
CA ASP A 73 -11.52 -5.84 -19.06
C ASP A 73 -12.46 -6.25 -20.21
N SER A 74 -13.26 -5.29 -20.69
CA SER A 74 -13.96 -5.37 -21.95
C SER A 74 -12.94 -5.11 -23.05
N TYR A 75 -12.32 -6.19 -23.53
CA TYR A 75 -11.75 -6.24 -24.87
C TYR A 75 -12.80 -6.74 -25.85
#